data_AF-A0A318Y7H0-F1
#
_entry.id   AF-A0A318Y7H0-F1
#
_cell.length_a   1.000
_cell.length_b   1.000
_cell.length_c   1.000
_cell.angle_alpha   90.00
_cell.angle_beta   90.00
_cell.angle_gamma   90.00
#
_symmetry.space_group_name_H-M   'P 1'
#
loop_
_entity.id
_entity.type
_entity.pdbx_description
1 polymer ?
#
loop_
_entity_poly.entity_id
_entity_poly.type
_entity_poly.pdbx_seq_one_letter_code
_entity_poly.pdbx_strand_id
1 'polypeptide(L)'
;MSIPYLNGLVNGHGDNDNRGVPMSYADLNAPDWNGDWDLAPACAEAQWRVELEANPDLPADRLGGVVVFRGLDMRLFPIVNGQAHEPFEYERKVEWVSESNEFGEALNAFCELLAQGN
;
A
#
# COMPACT_ATOMS: atom_id res chain seq x y z
N MET A 1 2.15 -7.59 13.34
CA MET A 1 1.60 -6.67 14.37
C MET A 1 0.81 -5.60 13.63
N SER A 2 -0.46 -5.35 13.94
CA SER A 2 -1.22 -4.29 13.27
C SER A 2 -0.88 -2.93 13.87
N ILE A 3 -0.45 -1.96 13.05
CA ILE A 3 -0.18 -0.59 13.50
C ILE A 3 -1.53 0.16 13.53
N PRO A 4 -2.10 0.48 14.71
CA PRO A 4 -3.48 0.98 14.80
C PRO A 4 -3.72 2.31 14.08
N TYR A 5 -2.70 3.16 13.99
CA TYR A 5 -2.77 4.45 13.28
C TYR A 5 -2.96 4.27 11.77
N LEU A 6 -2.29 3.28 11.19
CA LEU A 6 -2.40 2.97 9.77
C LEU A 6 -3.79 2.40 9.44
N ASN A 7 -4.27 1.45 10.23
CA ASN A 7 -5.62 0.92 10.05
C ASN A 7 -6.71 2.02 10.05
N GLY A 8 -6.54 3.09 10.84
CA GLY A 8 -7.46 4.22 10.85
C GLY A 8 -7.40 5.10 9.59
N LEU A 9 -6.23 5.23 8.95
CA LEU A 9 -6.04 6.02 7.73
C LEU A 9 -6.64 5.33 6.50
N VAL A 10 -6.47 4.01 6.37
CA VAL A 10 -7.03 3.25 5.23
C VAL A 10 -8.52 2.97 5.39
N ASN A 11 -8.99 2.61 6.60
CA ASN A 11 -10.43 2.45 6.85
C ASN A 11 -11.20 3.78 6.80
N GLY A 12 -10.52 4.93 6.85
CA GLY A 12 -11.16 6.23 6.59
C GLY A 12 -11.49 6.47 5.11
N HIS A 13 -10.88 5.70 4.20
CA HIS A 13 -11.12 5.77 2.76
C HIS A 13 -12.06 4.67 2.23
N GLY A 14 -12.29 3.62 3.00
CA GLY A 14 -13.28 2.59 2.71
C GLY A 14 -14.53 2.82 3.56
N ASP A 15 -15.69 3.02 2.92
CA ASP A 15 -16.91 2.28 3.29
C ASP A 15 -18.19 2.71 2.54
N ASN A 16 -18.22 3.81 1.78
CA ASN A 16 -19.50 4.27 1.21
C ASN A 16 -19.57 4.61 -0.28
N ASP A 17 -18.48 4.49 -1.03
CA ASP A 17 -18.55 4.60 -2.49
C ASP A 17 -17.68 3.52 -3.13
N ASN A 18 -18.28 2.74 -4.02
CA ASN A 18 -17.65 1.70 -4.85
C ASN A 18 -16.56 2.25 -5.81
N ARG A 19 -16.06 3.47 -5.55
CA ARG A 19 -15.13 4.28 -6.35
C ARG A 19 -13.77 4.47 -5.69
N GLY A 20 -13.60 4.06 -4.43
CA GLY A 20 -12.29 4.08 -3.76
C GLY A 20 -11.32 3.05 -4.36
N VAL A 21 -10.06 3.45 -4.53
CA VAL A 21 -8.99 2.51 -4.90
C VAL A 21 -8.64 1.69 -3.64
N PRO A 22 -8.60 0.33 -3.71
CA PRO A 22 -8.35 -0.49 -2.54
C PRO A 22 -6.91 -0.34 -2.06
N MET A 23 -6.72 -0.40 -0.74
CA MET A 23 -5.43 -0.22 -0.08
C MET A 23 -5.18 -1.37 0.90
N SER A 24 -3.99 -1.98 0.87
CA SER A 24 -3.60 -3.06 1.78
C SER A 24 -2.23 -2.80 2.44
N TYR A 25 -1.90 -3.60 3.47
CA TYR A 25 -0.65 -3.49 4.23
C TYR A 25 0.16 -4.77 4.17
N ALA A 26 1.46 -4.66 3.92
CA ALA A 26 2.38 -5.79 3.86
C ALA A 26 3.55 -5.62 4.86
N ASP A 27 3.74 -6.62 5.74
CA ASP A 27 4.84 -6.64 6.70
C ASP A 27 6.09 -7.26 6.07
N LEU A 28 7.08 -6.44 5.77
CA LEU A 28 8.36 -6.88 5.20
C LEU A 28 9.21 -7.67 6.19
N ASN A 29 8.92 -7.61 7.50
CA ASN A 29 9.57 -8.46 8.49
C ASN A 29 8.92 -9.85 8.63
N ALA A 30 7.87 -10.15 7.85
CA ALA A 30 7.31 -11.50 7.86
C ALA A 30 8.37 -12.54 7.45
N PRO A 31 8.26 -13.80 7.92
CA PRO A 31 9.31 -14.81 7.76
C PRO A 31 9.80 -15.02 6.32
N ASP A 32 8.93 -14.81 5.33
CA ASP A 32 9.22 -15.04 3.91
C ASP A 32 10.01 -13.89 3.24
N TRP A 33 10.09 -12.71 3.89
CA TRP A 33 10.61 -11.47 3.28
C TRP A 33 11.89 -10.93 3.92
N ASN A 34 12.28 -11.42 5.10
CA ASN A 34 13.54 -11.12 5.80
C ASN A 34 13.89 -9.63 6.07
N GLY A 35 12.98 -8.69 5.81
CA GLY A 35 13.18 -7.25 6.03
C GLY A 35 13.98 -6.54 4.94
N ASP A 36 14.27 -7.17 3.80
CA ASP A 36 15.00 -6.56 2.68
C ASP A 36 14.07 -5.75 1.76
N TRP A 37 14.41 -4.48 1.58
CA TRP A 37 13.67 -3.58 0.70
C TRP A 37 13.71 -3.98 -0.77
N ASP A 38 14.71 -4.76 -1.19
CA ASP A 38 14.77 -5.32 -2.55
C ASP A 38 13.65 -6.34 -2.79
N LEU A 39 13.06 -6.91 -1.73
CA LEU A 39 11.93 -7.84 -1.79
C LEU A 39 10.56 -7.15 -1.64
N ALA A 40 10.54 -5.85 -1.36
CA ALA A 40 9.29 -5.12 -1.11
C ALA A 40 8.28 -5.15 -2.28
N PRO A 41 8.69 -5.09 -3.57
CA PRO A 41 7.74 -5.25 -4.67
C PRO A 41 7.04 -6.61 -4.64
N ALA A 42 7.81 -7.70 -4.48
CA ALA A 42 7.25 -9.05 -4.40
C ALA A 42 6.36 -9.24 -3.15
N CYS A 43 6.74 -8.59 -2.03
CA CYS A 43 5.94 -8.54 -0.81
C CYS A 43 4.59 -7.86 -1.05
N ALA A 44 4.59 -6.73 -1.75
CA ALA A 44 3.38 -6.00 -2.10
C ALA A 44 2.45 -6.82 -3.00
N GLU A 45 2.99 -7.47 -4.03
CA GLU A 45 2.23 -8.36 -4.94
C GLU A 45 1.60 -9.55 -4.20
N ALA A 46 2.36 -10.18 -3.30
CA ALA A 46 1.85 -11.29 -2.50
C ALA A 46 0.70 -10.84 -1.59
N GLN A 47 0.82 -9.68 -0.95
CA GLN A 47 -0.24 -9.11 -0.13
C GLN A 47 -1.48 -8.76 -0.97
N TRP A 48 -1.28 -8.19 -2.16
CA TRP A 48 -2.39 -7.86 -3.05
C TRP A 48 -3.16 -9.11 -3.50
N ARG A 49 -2.46 -10.23 -3.74
CA ARG A 49 -3.12 -11.51 -4.03
C ARG A 49 -4.02 -11.97 -2.89
N VAL A 50 -3.56 -11.82 -1.64
CA VAL A 50 -4.38 -12.13 -0.46
C VAL A 50 -5.61 -11.23 -0.39
N GLU A 51 -5.48 -9.94 -0.74
CA GLU A 51 -6.62 -9.01 -0.81
C GLU A 51 -7.67 -9.45 -1.84
N LEU A 52 -7.23 -9.83 -3.05
CA LEU A 52 -8.11 -10.31 -4.12
C LEU A 52 -8.79 -11.65 -3.75
N GLU A 53 -8.07 -12.54 -3.05
CA GLU A 53 -8.63 -13.80 -2.55
C GLU A 53 -9.68 -13.56 -1.44
N ALA A 54 -9.46 -12.57 -0.58
CA ALA A 54 -10.41 -12.17 0.46
C ALA A 54 -11.63 -11.43 -0.09
N ASN A 55 -11.48 -10.75 -1.24
CA ASN A 55 -12.53 -9.95 -1.88
C ASN A 55 -12.73 -10.39 -3.34
N PRO A 56 -13.40 -11.54 -3.57
CA PRO A 56 -13.56 -12.11 -4.91
C PRO A 56 -14.39 -11.25 -5.87
N ASP A 57 -15.09 -10.23 -5.35
CA ASP A 57 -15.83 -9.25 -6.15
C ASP A 57 -14.92 -8.18 -6.79
N LEU A 58 -13.66 -8.06 -6.35
CA LEU A 58 -12.69 -7.15 -6.94
C LEU A 58 -12.12 -7.76 -8.24
N PRO A 59 -12.11 -7.02 -9.36
CA PRO A 59 -11.45 -7.44 -10.59
C PRO A 59 -9.96 -7.73 -10.36
N ALA A 60 -9.43 -8.79 -10.97
CA ALA A 60 -8.02 -9.16 -10.85
C ALA A 60 -7.06 -8.13 -11.48
N ASP A 61 -7.57 -7.33 -12.42
CA ASP A 61 -6.87 -6.23 -13.10
C ASP A 61 -7.08 -4.88 -12.41
N ARG A 62 -7.75 -4.84 -11.26
CA ARG A 62 -8.03 -3.59 -10.55
C ARG A 62 -6.76 -2.89 -10.09
N LEU A 63 -6.72 -1.58 -10.32
CA LEU A 63 -5.75 -0.67 -9.70
C LEU A 63 -5.90 -0.71 -8.18
N GLY A 64 -4.78 -0.75 -7.47
CA GLY A 64 -4.71 -0.78 -6.02
C GLY A 64 -3.48 -0.09 -5.48
N GLY A 65 -3.35 -0.04 -4.16
CA GLY A 65 -2.13 0.38 -3.49
C GLY A 65 -1.78 -0.53 -2.32
N VAL A 66 -0.49 -0.72 -2.10
CA VAL A 66 0.02 -1.47 -0.95
C VAL A 66 1.04 -0.64 -0.20
N VAL A 67 0.84 -0.52 1.11
CA VAL A 67 1.81 0.06 2.04
C VAL A 67 2.69 -1.08 2.54
N VAL A 68 3.95 -1.12 2.11
CA VAL A 68 4.93 -2.08 2.60
C VAL A 68 5.68 -1.45 3.76
N PHE A 69 5.77 -2.17 4.88
CA PHE A 69 6.40 -1.65 6.09
C PHE A 69 7.44 -2.57 6.68
N ARG A 70 8.46 -1.96 7.29
CA ARG A 70 9.48 -2.64 8.08
C ARG A 70 9.68 -1.88 9.39
N GLY A 71 9.02 -2.35 10.44
CA GLY A 71 8.97 -1.60 11.69
C GLY A 71 8.18 -0.31 11.49
N LEU A 72 8.84 0.85 11.62
CA LEU A 72 8.23 2.16 11.39
C LEU A 72 8.48 2.70 9.97
N ASP A 73 9.40 2.10 9.23
CA ASP A 73 9.74 2.53 7.86
C ASP A 73 8.67 2.02 6.88
N MET A 74 8.22 2.90 5.99
CA MET A 74 7.08 2.69 5.08
C MET A 74 7.48 3.04 3.65
N ARG A 75 7.06 2.22 2.69
CA ARG A 75 7.06 2.53 1.26
C ARG A 75 5.68 2.29 0.67
N LEU A 76 5.30 3.10 -0.32
CA LEU A 76 4.00 3.06 -0.97
C LEU A 76 4.14 2.48 -2.38
N PHE A 77 3.42 1.43 -2.71
CA PHE A 77 3.50 0.73 -3.99
C PHE A 77 2.15 0.80 -4.72
N PRO A 78 2.09 1.40 -5.92
CA PRO A 78 0.93 1.25 -6.78
C PRO A 78 0.90 -0.16 -7.36
N ILE A 79 -0.29 -0.78 -7.36
CA ILE A 79 -0.53 -2.09 -7.95
C ILE A 79 -1.37 -1.92 -9.21
N VAL A 80 -0.85 -2.35 -10.35
CA VAL A 80 -1.57 -2.34 -11.64
C VAL A 80 -1.57 -3.75 -12.18
N ASN A 81 -2.74 -4.27 -12.54
CA ASN A 81 -2.89 -5.64 -13.05
C ASN A 81 -2.22 -6.70 -12.17
N GLY A 82 -2.30 -6.52 -10.84
CA GLY A 82 -1.70 -7.41 -9.85
C GLY A 82 -0.18 -7.34 -9.72
N GLN A 83 0.49 -6.39 -10.37
CA GLN A 83 1.94 -6.18 -10.31
C GLN A 83 2.28 -4.91 -9.54
N ALA A 84 3.32 -4.98 -8.71
CA ALA A 84 3.84 -3.81 -8.02
C ALA A 84 4.72 -2.99 -8.97
N HIS A 85 4.39 -1.72 -9.10
CA HIS A 85 5.21 -0.76 -9.84
C HIS A 85 6.31 -0.17 -8.95
N GLU A 86 7.13 0.72 -9.52
CA GLU A 86 8.13 1.47 -8.75
C GLU A 86 7.51 2.13 -7.52
N PRO A 87 8.22 2.14 -6.37
CA PRO A 87 7.71 2.78 -5.17
C PRO A 87 7.43 4.25 -5.45
N PHE A 88 6.30 4.72 -4.95
CA PHE A 88 5.88 6.11 -5.13
C PHE A 88 6.94 7.05 -4.55
N GLU A 89 7.32 8.06 -5.35
CA GLU A 89 8.24 9.10 -4.94
C GLU A 89 7.47 10.39 -4.63
N TYR A 90 7.65 10.92 -3.43
CA TYR A 90 7.13 12.23 -3.01
C TYR A 90 8.28 13.07 -2.44
N GLU A 91 8.45 14.28 -2.96
CA GLU A 91 9.54 15.19 -2.59
C GLU A 91 10.94 14.54 -2.62
N ARG A 92 11.22 13.72 -3.65
CA ARG A 92 12.50 13.01 -3.84
C ARG A 92 12.81 11.96 -2.77
N LYS A 93 11.79 11.48 -2.07
CA LYS A 93 11.85 10.38 -1.11
C LYS A 93 10.86 9.30 -1.52
N VAL A 94 11.19 8.06 -1.19
CA VAL A 94 10.34 6.87 -1.43
C VAL A 94 10.06 6.10 -0.13
N GLU A 95 10.67 6.54 0.97
CA GLU A 95 10.61 5.88 2.28
C GLU A 95 10.38 6.94 3.36
N TRP A 96 9.43 6.65 4.25
CA TRP A 96 9.02 7.55 5.33
C TRP A 96 8.80 6.78 6.63
N VAL A 97 8.82 7.50 7.75
CA VAL A 97 8.48 6.95 9.06
C VAL A 97 6.98 7.13 9.27
N SER A 98 6.27 6.10 9.73
CA SER A 98 4.80 6.11 9.83
C SER A 98 4.19 7.20 10.71
N GLU A 99 4.97 7.75 11.65
CA GLU A 99 4.55 8.81 12.58
C GLU A 99 4.92 10.21 12.07
N SER A 100 5.53 10.32 10.90
CA SER A 100 5.99 11.59 10.35
C SER A 100 4.88 12.29 9.57
N ASN A 101 4.90 13.63 9.57
CA ASN A 101 3.94 14.42 8.78
C ASN A 101 4.15 14.16 7.28
N GLU A 102 5.40 13.97 6.86
CA GLU A 102 5.78 13.67 5.48
C GLU A 102 5.15 12.36 4.98
N PHE A 103 4.99 11.35 5.86
CA PHE A 103 4.27 10.13 5.49
C PHE A 103 2.79 10.43 5.22
N GLY A 104 2.14 11.24 6.06
CA GLY A 104 0.74 11.63 5.86
C GLY A 104 0.54 12.40 4.55
N GLU A 105 1.44 13.32 4.23
CA GLU A 105 1.45 14.07 2.97
C GLU A 105 1.69 13.15 1.76
N ALA A 106 2.69 12.26 1.85
CA ALA A 106 2.98 11.28 0.80
C ALA A 106 1.82 10.31 0.58
N LEU A 107 1.18 9.83 1.65
CA LEU A 107 0.01 8.94 1.55
C LEU A 107 -1.18 9.63 0.89
N ASN A 108 -1.47 10.89 1.24
CA ASN A 108 -2.52 11.66 0.59
C ASN A 108 -2.23 11.85 -0.90
N ALA A 109 -1.01 12.26 -1.25
CA ALA A 109 -0.60 12.42 -2.65
C ALA A 109 -0.67 11.09 -3.43
N PHE A 110 -0.32 9.98 -2.78
CA PHE A 110 -0.42 8.64 -3.35
C PHE A 110 -1.89 8.24 -3.62
N CYS A 111 -2.79 8.48 -2.67
CA CYS A 111 -4.21 8.24 -2.87
C CYS A 111 -4.79 9.10 -3.99
N GLU A 112 -4.40 10.38 -4.09
CA GLU A 112 -4.79 11.27 -5.18
C GLU A 112 -4.29 10.77 -6.55
N LEU A 113 -3.05 10.29 -6.63
CA LEU A 113 -2.50 9.68 -7.84
C LEU A 113 -3.33 8.48 -8.29
N LEU A 114 -3.62 7.57 -7.36
CA LEU A 114 -4.40 6.37 -7.65
C LEU A 114 -5.82 6.70 -8.10
N ALA A 115 -6.46 7.70 -7.49
CA ALA A 115 -7.79 8.14 -7.89
C ALA A 115 -7.85 8.72 -9.31
N GLN A 116 -6.76 9.30 -9.82
CA GLN A 116 -6.66 9.79 -11.19
C GLN A 116 -6.42 8.68 -12.23
N GLY A 117 -5.89 7.54 -11.79
CA GLY A 117 -5.59 6.39 -12.65
C GLY A 117 -6.77 5.44 -12.88
N ASN A 118 -7.94 5.71 -12.29
CA ASN A 118 -9.15 4.88 -12.35
C ASN A 118 -10.15 5.35 -13.41
#